data_AF-A0A0Q8ZEK1-F1
#
_entry.id   AF-A0A0Q8ZEK1-F1
#
_cell.length_a   1.000
_cell.length_b   1.000
_cell.length_c   1.000
_cell.angle_alpha   90.00
_cell.angle_beta   90.00
_cell.angle_gamma   90.00
#
_symmetry.space_group_name_H-M   'P 1'
#
loop_
_entity.id
_entity.type
_entity.pdbx_description
1 polymer ?
#
loop_
_entity_poly.entity_id
_entity_poly.type
_entity_poly.pdbx_seq_one_letter_code
_entity_poly.pdbx_strand_id
1 'polypeptide(L)'
;MTNPVLALTAVTAVCSAAVGGLFYAFSTFVMRGLDRTDPVEAAVTMRGINAEAQANAPFLVLFLGTGVLALVLGVIAVINRDGCLLAGAVLALLPTVITIAFNVPLNNRLEAGLDWASYLGPWTAWNHVRTVTGLLGGALLVIAGTQR
;
A
#
# COMPACT_ATOMS: atom_id res chain seq x y z
N MET A 1 -9.63 -31.09 3.63
CA MET A 1 -8.49 -30.47 4.34
C MET A 1 -8.17 -29.18 3.60
N THR A 2 -8.27 -28.01 4.26
CA THR A 2 -8.05 -26.71 3.59
C THR A 2 -6.59 -26.60 3.15
N ASN A 3 -6.34 -26.33 1.86
CA ASN A 3 -4.99 -26.09 1.37
C ASN A 3 -4.44 -24.81 2.05
N PRO A 4 -3.41 -24.89 2.90
CA PRO A 4 -2.93 -23.74 3.68
C PRO A 4 -2.39 -22.62 2.79
N VAL A 5 -1.82 -22.96 1.63
CA VAL A 5 -1.35 -21.97 0.65
C VAL A 5 -2.51 -21.25 0.00
N LEU A 6 -3.62 -21.95 -0.29
CA LEU A 6 -4.83 -21.32 -0.82
C LEU A 6 -5.43 -20.32 0.17
N ALA A 7 -5.58 -20.71 1.44
CA ALA A 7 -6.06 -19.82 2.49
C ALA A 7 -5.17 -18.57 2.64
N LEU A 8 -3.84 -18.77 2.66
CA LEU A 8 -2.88 -17.66 2.72
C LEU A 8 -2.99 -16.74 1.50
N THR A 9 -3.13 -17.32 0.30
CA THR A 9 -3.29 -16.57 -0.95
C THR A 9 -4.56 -15.73 -0.93
N ALA A 10 -5.68 -16.30 -0.52
CA ALA A 10 -6.97 -15.60 -0.45
C ALA A 10 -6.95 -14.45 0.56
N VAL A 11 -6.41 -14.67 1.76
CA VAL A 11 -6.27 -13.62 2.78
C VAL A 11 -5.38 -12.49 2.27
N THR A 12 -4.22 -12.82 1.69
CA THR A 12 -3.30 -11.81 1.15
C THR A 12 -3.93 -11.02 0.01
N ALA A 13 -4.72 -11.67 -0.85
CA ALA A 13 -5.42 -11.01 -1.94
C ALA A 13 -6.40 -9.94 -1.43
N VAL A 14 -7.22 -10.29 -0.44
CA VAL A 14 -8.19 -9.37 0.16
C VAL A 14 -7.49 -8.21 0.86
N CYS A 15 -6.45 -8.50 1.65
CA CYS A 15 -5.70 -7.46 2.34
C CYS A 15 -4.98 -6.52 1.35
N SER A 16 -4.40 -7.06 0.28
CA SER A 16 -3.75 -6.28 -0.78
C SER A 16 -4.73 -5.36 -1.51
N ALA A 17 -5.93 -5.87 -1.84
CA ALA A 17 -7.00 -5.07 -2.43
C ALA A 17 -7.48 -3.97 -1.47
N ALA A 18 -7.63 -4.26 -0.17
CA ALA A 18 -8.01 -3.27 0.84
C ALA A 18 -6.96 -2.16 0.98
N VAL A 19 -5.67 -2.53 1.01
CA VAL A 19 -4.54 -1.58 1.02
C VAL A 19 -4.52 -0.73 -0.26
N GLY A 20 -4.71 -1.34 -1.43
CA GLY A 20 -4.83 -0.63 -2.71
C GLY A 20 -6.00 0.36 -2.73
N GLY A 21 -7.15 -0.05 -2.19
CA GLY A 21 -8.36 0.79 -2.05
C GLY A 21 -8.17 1.96 -1.10
N LEU A 22 -7.46 1.76 0.02
CA LEU A 22 -7.08 2.85 0.93
C LEU A 22 -6.27 3.91 0.19
N PHE A 23 -5.24 3.51 -0.55
CA PHE A 23 -4.43 4.45 -1.33
C PHE A 23 -5.23 5.07 -2.47
N TYR A 24 -6.17 4.34 -3.08
CA TYR A 24 -7.03 4.88 -4.13
C TYR A 24 -7.83 6.11 -3.65
N ALA A 25 -8.36 6.07 -2.42
CA ALA A 25 -9.04 7.22 -1.83
C ALA A 25 -8.11 8.45 -1.76
N PHE A 26 -6.87 8.24 -1.33
CA PHE A 26 -5.86 9.30 -1.28
C PHE A 26 -5.54 9.88 -2.66
N SER A 27 -5.35 9.00 -3.64
CA SER A 27 -5.01 9.36 -5.01
C SER A 27 -6.15 10.06 -5.77
N THR A 28 -7.40 9.89 -5.37
CA THR A 28 -8.55 10.39 -6.14
C THR A 28 -9.18 11.63 -5.54
N PHE A 29 -9.39 11.68 -4.23
CA PHE A 29 -10.13 12.78 -3.63
C PHE A 29 -9.55 13.33 -2.32
N VAL A 30 -8.79 12.57 -1.52
CA VAL A 30 -8.25 13.14 -0.26
C VAL A 30 -7.21 14.22 -0.56
N MET A 31 -6.18 13.90 -1.36
CA MET A 31 -5.12 14.88 -1.65
C MET A 31 -5.67 16.11 -2.39
N ARG A 32 -6.64 15.92 -3.29
CA ARG A 32 -7.33 17.01 -3.99
C ARG A 32 -8.25 17.82 -3.09
N GLY A 33 -8.80 17.20 -2.04
CA GLY A 33 -9.62 17.85 -1.03
C GLY A 33 -8.76 18.76 -0.15
N LEU A 34 -7.60 18.25 0.30
CA LEU A 34 -6.60 19.03 1.03
C LEU A 34 -6.08 20.19 0.18
N ASP A 35 -5.80 19.96 -1.10
CA ASP A 35 -5.30 21.02 -1.99
C ASP A 35 -6.31 22.13 -2.32
N ARG A 36 -7.58 21.95 -1.92
CA ARG A 36 -8.61 23.00 -2.04
C ARG A 36 -8.65 23.94 -0.84
N THR A 37 -7.90 23.67 0.22
CA THR A 37 -7.77 24.56 1.38
C THR A 37 -6.54 25.45 1.23
N ASP A 38 -6.27 26.31 2.24
CA ASP A 38 -5.00 27.03 2.29
C ASP A 38 -3.81 26.03 2.37
N PRO A 39 -2.68 26.27 1.68
CA PRO A 39 -1.52 25.36 1.69
C PRO A 39 -0.96 25.07 3.09
N VAL A 40 -1.01 26.04 4.01
CA VAL A 40 -0.55 25.85 5.38
C VAL A 40 -1.50 24.91 6.13
N GLU A 41 -2.82 25.12 5.98
CA GLU A 41 -3.84 24.23 6.55
C GLU A 41 -3.71 22.81 6.00
N ALA A 42 -3.55 22.64 4.68
CA ALA A 42 -3.37 21.35 4.04
C ALA A 42 -2.16 20.58 4.61
N ALA A 43 -1.03 21.28 4.75
CA ALA A 43 0.18 20.70 5.35
C ALA A 43 -0.03 20.32 6.82
N VAL A 44 -0.67 21.18 7.62
CA VAL A 44 -1.00 20.89 9.03
C VAL A 44 -1.89 19.65 9.15
N THR A 45 -2.96 19.58 8.37
CA THR A 45 -3.88 18.44 8.37
C THR A 45 -3.17 17.16 7.94
N MET A 46 -2.35 17.23 6.89
CA MET A 46 -1.62 16.05 6.41
C MET A 46 -0.57 15.55 7.40
N ARG A 47 0.12 16.43 8.16
CA ARG A 47 0.98 16.02 9.28
C ARG A 47 0.20 15.26 10.34
N GLY A 48 -0.98 15.74 10.72
CA GLY A 48 -1.89 15.03 11.63
C GLY A 48 -2.31 13.64 11.12
N ILE A 49 -2.70 13.55 9.84
CA ILE A 49 -3.03 12.27 9.19
C ILE A 49 -1.83 11.31 9.22
N ASN A 50 -0.63 11.81 8.92
CA ASN A 50 0.59 11.01 8.94
C ASN A 50 0.92 10.50 10.35
N ALA A 51 0.78 11.34 11.38
CA ALA A 51 0.99 10.95 12.78
C ALA A 51 -0.02 9.88 13.23
N GLU A 52 -1.31 10.05 12.90
CA GLU A 52 -2.34 9.04 13.18
C GLU A 52 -2.04 7.72 12.46
N ALA A 53 -1.68 7.76 11.17
CA ALA A 53 -1.31 6.55 10.44
C ALA A 53 -0.11 5.82 11.05
N GLN A 54 0.85 6.53 11.64
CA GLN A 54 2.02 5.95 12.32
C GLN A 54 1.68 5.33 13.69
N ALA A 55 0.64 5.81 14.36
CA ALA A 55 0.23 5.31 15.68
C ALA A 55 -0.94 4.31 15.61
N ASN A 56 -1.65 4.22 14.48
CA ASN A 56 -2.85 3.41 14.35
C ASN A 56 -2.52 1.92 14.17
N ALA A 57 -2.56 1.17 15.28
CA ALA A 57 -2.26 -0.27 15.27
C ALA A 57 -3.11 -1.10 14.29
N PRO A 58 -4.45 -0.91 14.18
CA PRO A 58 -5.24 -1.63 13.18
C PRO A 58 -4.76 -1.42 11.73
N PHE A 59 -4.47 -0.17 11.36
CA PHE A 59 -3.90 0.15 10.04
C PHE A 59 -2.54 -0.50 9.85
N LEU A 60 -1.63 -0.39 10.83
CA LEU A 60 -0.29 -0.98 10.74
C LEU A 60 -0.34 -2.50 10.60
N VAL A 61 -1.23 -3.17 11.34
CA VAL A 61 -1.43 -4.62 11.25
C VAL A 61 -1.92 -5.00 9.85
N LEU A 62 -2.92 -4.32 9.31
CA LEU A 62 -3.39 -4.57 7.95
C LEU A 62 -2.26 -4.31 6.93
N PHE A 63 -1.60 -3.16 7.00
CA PHE A 63 -0.64 -2.72 6.00
C PHE A 63 0.67 -3.52 6.02
N LEU A 64 1.33 -3.58 7.18
CA LEU A 64 2.59 -4.33 7.33
C LEU A 64 2.34 -5.83 7.29
N GLY A 65 1.22 -6.30 7.85
CA GLY A 65 0.79 -7.69 7.76
C GLY A 65 0.63 -8.12 6.30
N THR A 66 0.00 -7.31 5.45
CA THR A 66 -0.09 -7.58 4.00
C THR A 66 1.30 -7.74 3.39
N GLY A 67 2.25 -6.86 3.70
CA GLY A 67 3.63 -6.96 3.22
C GLY A 67 4.33 -8.25 3.65
N VAL A 68 4.18 -8.65 4.92
CA VAL A 68 4.74 -9.91 5.44
C VAL A 68 4.11 -11.12 4.75
N LEU A 69 2.78 -11.15 4.60
CA LEU A 69 2.08 -12.24 3.92
C LEU A 69 2.50 -12.34 2.45
N ALA A 70 2.63 -11.21 1.76
CA ALA A 70 3.11 -11.14 0.38
C ALA A 70 4.56 -11.66 0.27
N LEU A 71 5.44 -11.31 1.22
CA LEU A 71 6.81 -11.83 1.26
C LEU A 71 6.83 -13.36 1.43
N VAL A 72 6.04 -13.90 2.36
CA VAL A 72 5.93 -15.35 2.58
C VAL A 72 5.42 -16.05 1.32
N LEU A 73 4.39 -15.53 0.68
CA LEU A 73 3.88 -16.07 -0.59
C LEU A 73 4.91 -16.00 -1.70
N GLY A 74 5.71 -14.93 -1.77
CA GLY A 74 6.81 -14.80 -2.73
C GLY A 74 7.84 -15.92 -2.56
N VAL A 75 8.25 -16.22 -1.32
CA VAL A 75 9.17 -17.33 -1.03
C VAL A 75 8.57 -18.68 -1.45
N ILE A 76 7.30 -18.93 -1.10
CA ILE A 76 6.59 -20.15 -1.51
C ILE A 76 6.52 -20.26 -3.03
N ALA A 77 6.23 -19.17 -3.73
CA ALA A 77 6.13 -19.13 -5.18
C ALA A 77 7.47 -19.46 -5.87
N VAL A 78 8.59 -18.96 -5.33
CA VAL A 78 9.94 -19.28 -5.84
C VAL A 78 10.26 -20.77 -5.67
N ILE A 79 9.98 -21.33 -4.49
CA ILE A 79 10.20 -22.76 -4.20
C ILE A 79 9.38 -23.63 -5.17
N ASN A 80 8.13 -23.26 -5.40
CA ASN A 80 7.19 -24.02 -6.23
C ASN A 80 7.27 -23.68 -7.73
N ARG A 81 8.13 -22.74 -8.13
CA ARG A 81 8.25 -22.25 -9.53
C ARG A 81 6.92 -21.72 -10.09
N ASP A 82 6.07 -21.14 -9.24
CA ASP A 82 4.78 -20.58 -9.63
C ASP A 82 4.91 -19.09 -9.99
N GLY A 83 4.99 -18.81 -11.30
CA GLY A 83 5.14 -17.44 -11.79
C GLY A 83 3.94 -16.54 -11.53
N CYS A 84 2.71 -17.08 -11.50
CA CYS A 84 1.50 -16.29 -11.27
C CYS A 84 1.41 -15.85 -9.81
N LEU A 85 1.67 -16.76 -8.87
CA LEU A 85 1.74 -16.44 -7.45
C LEU A 85 2.88 -15.46 -7.16
N LEU A 86 4.05 -15.65 -7.78
CA LEU A 86 5.19 -14.77 -7.60
C LEU A 86 4.88 -13.34 -8.06
N ALA A 87 4.27 -13.19 -9.24
CA ALA A 87 3.87 -11.88 -9.76
C ALA A 87 2.86 -11.18 -8.81
N GLY A 88 1.84 -11.90 -8.34
CA GLY A 88 0.87 -11.37 -7.38
C GLY A 88 1.52 -10.96 -6.06
N ALA A 89 2.41 -11.79 -5.52
CA ALA A 89 3.15 -11.53 -4.29
C ALA A 89 4.06 -10.30 -4.41
N VAL A 90 4.82 -10.16 -5.51
CA VAL A 90 5.67 -8.99 -5.76
C VAL A 90 4.83 -7.71 -5.82
N LEU A 91 3.73 -7.71 -6.58
CA LEU A 91 2.86 -6.55 -6.69
C LEU A 91 2.20 -6.20 -5.35
N ALA A 92 1.81 -7.20 -4.55
CA ALA A 92 1.23 -7.00 -3.22
C ALA A 92 2.26 -6.47 -2.20
N LEU A 93 3.55 -6.72 -2.39
CA LEU A 93 4.64 -6.22 -1.53
C LEU A 93 5.06 -4.78 -1.87
N LEU A 94 4.95 -4.36 -3.13
CA LEU A 94 5.37 -3.03 -3.60
C LEU A 94 4.78 -1.86 -2.80
N PRO A 95 3.50 -1.84 -2.39
CA PRO A 95 2.97 -0.73 -1.58
C PRO A 95 3.76 -0.50 -0.29
N THR A 96 4.22 -1.56 0.38
CA THR A 96 5.05 -1.49 1.58
C THR A 96 6.43 -0.91 1.26
N VAL A 97 7.08 -1.42 0.21
CA VAL A 97 8.40 -0.94 -0.24
C VAL A 97 8.36 0.54 -0.62
N ILE A 98 7.37 0.95 -1.43
CA ILE A 98 7.20 2.34 -1.87
C ILE A 98 6.91 3.26 -0.68
N THR A 99 6.11 2.79 0.28
CA THR A 99 5.80 3.57 1.49
C THR A 99 7.07 3.86 2.28
N ILE A 100 7.91 2.85 2.51
CA ILE A 100 9.16 3.01 3.27
C ILE A 100 10.17 3.87 2.49
N ALA A 101 10.31 3.63 1.18
CA ALA A 101 11.34 4.26 0.36
C ALA A 101 11.02 5.69 -0.08
N PHE A 102 9.75 6.04 -0.25
CA PHE A 102 9.35 7.33 -0.84
C PHE A 102 8.37 8.12 0.04
N ASN A 103 7.24 7.52 0.42
CA ASN A 103 6.19 8.28 1.11
C ASN A 103 6.57 8.64 2.55
N VAL A 104 7.19 7.74 3.32
CA VAL A 104 7.68 8.04 4.68
C VAL A 104 8.74 9.15 4.65
N PRO A 105 9.77 9.11 3.78
CA PRO A 105 10.69 10.24 3.62
C PRO A 105 10.02 11.56 3.25
N LEU A 106 9.04 11.55 2.35
CA LEU A 106 8.28 12.75 2.01
C LEU A 106 7.46 13.27 3.21
N ASN A 107 6.85 12.37 3.98
CA ASN A 107 6.12 12.72 5.20
C ASN A 107 7.04 13.37 6.24
N ASN A 108 8.24 12.82 6.46
CA ASN A 108 9.22 13.38 7.37
C ASN A 108 9.72 14.75 6.91
N ARG A 109 9.85 14.97 5.59
CA ARG A 109 10.20 16.29 5.04
C ARG A 109 9.07 17.30 5.24
N LEU A 110 7.81 16.90 5.06
CA LEU A 110 6.65 17.74 5.38
C LEU A 110 6.60 18.11 6.86
N GLU A 111 6.91 17.15 7.75
CA GLU A 111 7.05 17.40 9.18
C GLU A 111 8.16 18.42 9.48
N ALA A 112 9.28 18.33 8.77
CA ALA A 112 10.40 19.25 8.88
C ALA A 112 10.19 20.60 8.16
N GLY A 113 8.99 20.88 7.63
CA GLY A 113 8.64 22.18 7.04
C GLY A 113 8.78 22.28 5.51
N LEU A 114 8.84 21.16 4.79
CA LEU A 114 8.67 21.16 3.32
C LEU A 114 7.34 21.82 2.96
N ASP A 115 7.34 22.71 1.97
CA ASP A 115 6.13 23.37 1.52
C ASP A 115 5.15 22.39 0.84
N TRP A 116 3.85 22.70 0.92
CA TRP A 116 2.78 21.85 0.38
C TRP A 116 2.92 21.57 -1.12
N ALA A 117 3.31 22.58 -1.92
CA ALA A 117 3.43 22.46 -3.36
C ALA A 117 4.54 21.46 -3.76
N SER A 118 5.65 21.45 -3.02
CA SER A 118 6.75 20.49 -3.19
C SER A 118 6.42 19.08 -2.66
N TYR A 119 5.43 18.95 -1.78
CA TYR A 119 5.00 17.66 -1.21
C TYR A 119 3.92 16.96 -2.05
N LEU A 120 2.86 17.70 -2.41
CA LEU A 120 1.62 17.16 -2.98
C LEU A 120 1.87 16.28 -4.21
N GLY A 121 2.56 16.82 -5.23
CA GLY A 121 2.78 16.13 -6.50
C GLY A 121 3.56 14.82 -6.32
N PRO A 122 4.80 14.86 -5.79
CA PRO A 122 5.61 13.67 -5.60
C PRO A 122 4.95 12.62 -4.69
N TRP A 123 4.32 13.04 -3.60
CA TRP A 123 3.65 12.10 -2.69
C TRP A 123 2.49 11.39 -3.38
N THR A 124 1.66 12.14 -4.13
CA THR A 124 0.50 11.62 -4.85
C THR A 124 0.92 10.70 -6.00
N ALA A 125 2.01 11.03 -6.72
CA ALA A 125 2.56 10.18 -7.77
C ALA A 125 2.95 8.79 -7.24
N TRP A 126 3.73 8.73 -6.15
CA TRP A 126 4.07 7.46 -5.52
C TRP A 126 2.84 6.76 -4.94
N ASN A 127 1.86 7.51 -4.44
CA ASN A 127 0.61 6.94 -3.96
C ASN A 127 -0.20 6.24 -5.08
N HIS A 128 -0.22 6.79 -6.30
CA HIS A 128 -0.83 6.11 -7.45
C HIS A 128 -0.18 4.76 -7.73
N VAL A 129 1.15 4.68 -7.64
CA VAL A 129 1.86 3.40 -7.82
C VAL A 129 1.41 2.41 -6.75
N ARG A 130 1.35 2.81 -5.47
CA ARG A 130 0.85 1.95 -4.37
C ARG A 130 -0.57 1.45 -4.60
N THR A 131 -1.45 2.32 -5.09
CA THR A 131 -2.82 1.94 -5.47
C THR A 131 -2.83 0.86 -6.54
N VAL A 132 -2.15 1.12 -7.67
CA VAL A 132 -2.17 0.21 -8.82
C VAL A 132 -1.55 -1.14 -8.45
N THR A 133 -0.38 -1.13 -7.79
CA THR A 133 0.30 -2.38 -7.43
C THR A 133 -0.48 -3.17 -6.38
N GLY A 134 -1.10 -2.51 -5.40
CA GLY A 134 -1.95 -3.20 -4.41
C GLY A 134 -3.19 -3.85 -5.04
N LEU A 135 -3.90 -3.13 -5.92
CA LEU A 135 -5.09 -3.67 -6.59
C LEU A 135 -4.73 -4.81 -7.56
N LEU A 136 -3.68 -4.63 -8.38
CA LEU A 136 -3.22 -5.67 -9.30
C LEU A 136 -2.64 -6.88 -8.55
N GLY A 137 -1.92 -6.66 -7.45
CA GLY A 137 -1.43 -7.72 -6.58
C GLY A 137 -2.58 -8.55 -6.02
N GLY A 138 -3.60 -7.90 -5.46
CA GLY A 138 -4.83 -8.56 -5.02
C GLY A 138 -5.50 -9.38 -6.13
N ALA A 139 -5.69 -8.79 -7.31
CA ALA A 139 -6.32 -9.47 -8.45
C ALA A 139 -5.51 -10.69 -8.93
N LEU A 140 -4.19 -10.57 -9.08
CA LEU A 140 -3.34 -11.69 -9.48
C LEU A 140 -3.31 -12.80 -8.42
N LEU A 141 -3.34 -12.46 -7.13
CA LEU A 141 -3.42 -13.46 -6.07
C LEU A 141 -4.76 -14.20 -6.08
N VAL A 142 -5.88 -13.54 -6.39
CA VAL A 142 -7.15 -14.23 -6.63
C VAL A 142 -7.02 -15.23 -7.78
N ILE A 143 -6.46 -14.80 -8.92
CA ILE A 143 -6.26 -15.66 -10.10
C ILE A 143 -5.36 -16.85 -9.75
N ALA A 144 -4.23 -16.63 -9.08
CA ALA A 144 -3.34 -17.68 -8.62
C ALA A 144 -4.06 -18.66 -7.68
N GLY A 145 -4.95 -18.15 -6.81
CA GLY A 145 -5.80 -18.97 -5.94
C GLY A 145 -6.71 -19.94 -6.69
N THR A 146 -7.22 -19.57 -7.86
CA THR A 146 -8.12 -20.44 -8.66
C THR A 146 -7.40 -21.63 -9.33
N GLN A 147 -6.08 -21.63 -9.33
CA GLN A 147 -5.24 -22.66 -9.96
C GLN A 147 -4.75 -23.73 -8.95
N ARG A 148 -5.24 -23.70 -7.69
CA ARG A 148 -4.72 -24.46 -6.55
C ARG A 148 -5.72 -25.44 -5.94
#